data_AF-A0A9X3TD46-F1
#
_entry.id   AF-A0A9X3TD46-F1
#
_cell.length_a   1.000
_cell.length_b   1.000
_cell.length_c   1.000
_cell.angle_alpha   90.00
_cell.angle_beta   90.00
_cell.angle_gamma   90.00
#
_symmetry.space_group_name_H-M   'P 1'
#
loop_
_entity.id
_entity.type
_entity.pdbx_description
1 polymer ?
#
loop_
_entity_poly.entity_id
_entity_poly.type
_entity_poly.pdbx_seq_one_letter_code
_entity_poly.pdbx_strand_id
1 'polypeptide(L)'
;MYFVYEGQEVHLDPNKIQQFGNDLVYADTLLCNTNDLIVRKHKGQDLSISTKKFTPFFNATFPQMNVQIQWLNIQRTAELNTLIDIDNSLVSNKNDKIPLTLAQQKVLNVKNPKTFDFRYERDVIIKNLSNAVRNFVR
;
A
#
# COMPACT_ATOMS: atom_id res chain seq x y z
N MET A 1 22.87 -1.96 3.99
CA MET A 1 22.84 -0.51 4.26
C MET A 1 21.59 -0.22 5.06
N TYR A 2 21.58 0.75 5.97
CA TYR A 2 20.36 1.15 6.69
C TYR A 2 20.33 2.66 6.91
N PHE A 3 19.17 3.19 7.28
CA PHE A 3 19.02 4.53 7.84
C PHE A 3 17.97 4.48 8.95
N VAL A 4 18.02 5.48 9.84
CA VAL A 4 17.01 5.64 10.89
C VAL A 4 15.87 6.52 10.36
N TYR A 5 14.64 6.06 10.53
CA TYR A 5 13.42 6.81 10.24
C TYR A 5 12.48 6.67 11.43
N GLU A 6 12.12 7.80 12.07
CA GLU A 6 11.24 7.82 13.25
C GLU A 6 11.63 6.83 14.36
N GLY A 7 12.93 6.72 14.63
CA GLY A 7 13.47 5.83 15.65
C GLY A 7 13.51 4.35 15.25
N GLN A 8 13.13 3.99 14.02
CA GLN A 8 13.22 2.63 13.49
C GLN A 8 14.38 2.51 12.50
N GLU A 9 15.16 1.43 12.60
CA GLU A 9 16.17 1.09 11.59
C GLU A 9 15.50 0.50 10.35
N VAL A 10 15.68 1.18 9.22
CA VAL A 10 15.16 0.77 7.92
C VAL A 10 16.32 0.24 7.08
N HIS A 11 16.35 -1.07 6.87
CA HIS A 11 17.40 -1.75 6.12
C HIS A 11 17.09 -1.78 4.63
N LEU A 12 18.05 -1.38 3.79
CA LEU A 12 17.99 -1.54 2.35
C LEU A 12 18.70 -2.82 1.93
N ASP A 13 18.01 -3.61 1.09
CA ASP A 13 18.62 -4.68 0.29
C ASP A 13 19.46 -4.08 -0.86
N PRO A 14 20.79 -4.27 -0.88
CA PRO A 14 21.65 -3.75 -1.94
C PRO A 14 21.26 -4.19 -3.35
N ASN A 15 20.63 -5.37 -3.50
CA ASN A 15 20.21 -5.89 -4.81
C ASN A 15 19.03 -5.14 -5.42
N LYS A 16 18.38 -4.27 -4.63
CA LYS A 16 17.26 -3.43 -5.07
C LYS A 16 17.68 -2.00 -5.40
N ILE A 17 18.96 -1.68 -5.31
CA ILE A 17 19.50 -0.41 -5.79
C ILE A 17 19.73 -0.54 -7.30
N GLN A 18 19.10 0.33 -8.08
CA GLN A 18 19.14 0.31 -9.53
C GLN A 18 19.68 1.64 -10.06
N GLN A 19 20.38 1.58 -11.20
CA GLN A 19 20.80 2.77 -11.94
C GLN A 19 19.67 3.17 -12.89
N PHE A 20 19.23 4.43 -12.81
CA PHE A 20 18.25 5.00 -13.74
C PHE A 20 18.83 6.29 -14.33
N GLY A 21 19.35 6.19 -15.56
CA GLY A 21 20.15 7.28 -16.13
C GLY A 21 21.39 7.56 -15.29
N ASN A 22 21.53 8.80 -14.81
CA ASN A 22 22.64 9.19 -13.92
C ASN A 22 22.31 9.02 -12.43
N ASP A 23 21.07 8.68 -12.09
CA ASP A 23 20.60 8.63 -10.71
C ASP A 23 20.58 7.19 -10.18
N LEU A 24 20.84 7.04 -8.88
CA LEU A 24 20.57 5.79 -8.17
C LEU A 24 19.17 5.84 -7.57
N VAL A 25 18.39 4.79 -7.78
CA VAL A 25 17.04 4.66 -7.23
C VAL A 25 16.89 3.35 -6.48
N TYR A 26 16.12 3.37 -5.39
CA TYR A 26 15.70 2.16 -4.72
C TYR A 26 14.41 1.63 -5.35
N ALA A 27 14.38 0.35 -5.72
CA ALA A 27 13.29 -0.24 -6.48
C ALA A 27 11.96 -0.34 -5.69
N ASP A 28 12.05 -0.50 -4.37
CA ASP A 28 10.88 -0.60 -3.51
C ASP A 28 10.48 0.77 -2.95
N THR A 29 9.20 0.91 -2.61
CA THR A 29 8.65 2.12 -1.98
C THR A 29 8.60 1.93 -0.46
N LEU A 30 9.03 2.93 0.31
CA LEU A 30 8.86 2.90 1.76
C LEU A 30 7.43 3.35 2.12
N LEU A 31 6.64 2.46 2.73
CA LEU A 31 5.39 2.86 3.36
C LEU A 31 5.70 3.55 4.69
N CYS A 32 5.35 4.82 4.83
CA CYS A 32 5.58 5.61 6.03
C CYS A 32 4.52 6.72 6.15
N ASN A 33 4.81 7.79 6.88
CA ASN A 33 3.90 8.91 7.13
C ASN A 33 4.15 10.14 6.22
N THR A 34 5.08 10.07 5.26
CA THR A 34 5.34 11.12 4.27
C THR A 34 5.31 10.59 2.84
N ASN A 35 5.12 11.49 1.87
CA ASN A 35 5.33 11.27 0.44
C ASN A 35 6.65 11.92 -0.06
N ASP A 36 7.44 12.48 0.84
CA ASP A 36 8.69 13.14 0.49
C ASP A 36 9.75 12.12 0.03
N LEU A 37 10.49 12.46 -1.01
CA LEU A 37 11.61 11.66 -1.48
C LEU A 37 12.71 11.64 -0.41
N ILE A 38 13.15 10.45 -0.01
CA ILE A 38 14.29 10.32 0.89
C ILE A 38 15.55 10.17 0.04
N VAL A 39 16.51 11.09 0.22
CA VAL A 39 17.82 11.03 -0.46
C VAL A 39 18.89 10.58 0.53
N ARG A 40 19.72 9.61 0.15
CA ARG A 40 20.84 9.10 0.94
C ARG A 40 22.08 8.94 0.06
N LYS A 41 23.27 9.09 0.62
CA LYS A 41 24.52 8.79 -0.10
C LYS A 41 24.78 7.28 -0.14
N HIS A 42 25.03 6.74 -1.34
CA HIS A 42 25.49 5.38 -1.56
C HIS A 42 26.70 5.40 -2.49
N LYS A 43 27.87 4.96 -1.99
CA LYS A 43 29.14 4.95 -2.75
C LYS A 43 29.47 6.29 -3.44
N GLY A 44 29.19 7.41 -2.75
CA GLY A 44 29.45 8.76 -3.26
C GLY A 44 28.37 9.35 -4.17
N GLN A 45 27.36 8.58 -4.56
CA GLN A 45 26.23 9.04 -5.38
C GLN A 45 24.95 9.18 -4.53
N ASP A 46 24.00 10.00 -5.01
CA ASP A 46 22.70 10.14 -4.38
C ASP A 46 21.78 8.99 -4.77
N LEU A 47 21.32 8.26 -3.75
CA LEU A 47 20.28 7.24 -3.82
C LEU A 47 18.95 7.86 -3.43
N SER A 48 18.03 7.86 -4.38
CA SER A 48 16.65 8.31 -4.21
C SER A 48 15.76 7.16 -3.78
N ILE A 49 15.02 7.35 -2.70
CA ILE A 49 14.09 6.37 -2.12
C ILE A 49 12.69 6.96 -2.16
N SER A 50 11.82 6.35 -2.95
CA SER A 50 10.41 6.73 -3.02
C SER A 50 9.69 6.35 -1.72
N THR A 51 8.85 7.25 -1.24
CA THR A 51 8.00 7.02 -0.07
C THR A 51 6.54 7.05 -0.46
N LYS A 52 5.70 6.44 0.37
CA LYS A 52 4.25 6.52 0.25
C LYS A 52 3.67 6.74 1.63
N LYS A 53 2.94 7.84 1.78
CA LYS A 53 2.20 8.17 2.99
C LYS A 53 1.01 7.23 3.13
N PHE A 54 0.94 6.53 4.25
CA PHE A 54 -0.25 5.82 4.65
C PHE A 54 -1.33 6.82 5.08
N THR A 55 -2.52 6.68 4.51
CA THR A 55 -3.71 7.43 4.91
C THR A 55 -4.71 6.44 5.45
N PRO A 56 -5.25 6.64 6.67
CA PRO A 56 -6.27 5.76 7.22
C PRO A 56 -7.48 5.63 6.31
N PHE A 57 -7.95 4.40 6.16
CA PHE A 57 -9.13 4.05 5.39
C PHE A 57 -10.39 4.47 6.14
N PHE A 58 -11.33 5.11 5.45
CA PHE A 58 -12.57 5.64 6.05
C PHE A 58 -13.51 4.52 6.48
N ASN A 59 -13.61 3.44 5.72
CA ASN A 59 -14.58 2.37 5.98
C ASN A 59 -13.99 1.20 6.78
N ALA A 60 -12.67 1.19 7.07
CA ALA A 60 -12.09 0.10 7.83
C ALA A 60 -12.49 0.17 9.33
N THR A 61 -12.82 -0.98 9.92
CA THR A 61 -13.51 -1.07 11.21
C THR A 61 -12.59 -1.21 12.42
N PHE A 62 -11.30 -0.94 12.27
CA PHE A 62 -10.32 -1.05 13.35
C PHE A 62 -9.42 0.20 13.38
N PRO A 63 -8.80 0.52 14.54
CA PRO A 63 -7.90 1.69 14.65
C PRO A 63 -6.68 1.55 13.73
N GLN A 64 -6.39 2.60 12.95
CA GLN A 64 -5.29 2.63 11.97
C GLN A 64 -4.25 3.71 12.30
N MET A 65 -4.04 3.99 13.59
CA MET A 65 -3.26 5.16 14.02
C MET A 65 -1.76 5.01 13.77
N ASN A 66 -1.24 3.78 13.62
CA ASN A 66 0.18 3.53 13.43
C ASN A 66 0.43 2.80 12.11
N VAL A 67 0.98 3.50 11.13
CA VAL A 67 1.50 2.87 9.92
C VAL A 67 2.63 1.91 10.31
N GLN A 68 2.62 0.71 9.74
CA GLN A 68 3.76 -0.16 9.82
C GLN A 68 4.81 0.32 8.81
N ILE A 69 5.90 0.93 9.28
CA ILE A 69 7.04 1.26 8.41
C ILE A 69 7.56 -0.02 7.78
N GLN A 70 7.47 -0.12 6.46
CA GLN A 70 7.83 -1.32 5.71
C GLN A 70 8.14 -1.02 4.25
N TRP A 71 8.94 -1.87 3.62
CA TRP A 71 9.17 -1.84 2.18
C TRP A 71 8.03 -2.50 1.41
N LEU A 72 7.53 -1.81 0.40
CA LEU A 72 6.56 -2.31 -0.54
C LEU A 72 7.24 -2.53 -1.89
N ASN A 73 7.28 -3.77 -2.34
CA ASN A 73 7.59 -4.07 -3.73
C ASN A 73 6.44 -3.64 -4.65
N ILE A 74 6.64 -3.72 -5.97
CA ILE A 74 5.65 -3.29 -6.95
C ILE A 74 4.27 -3.95 -6.79
N GLN A 75 4.24 -5.24 -6.39
CA GLN A 75 2.99 -5.97 -6.19
C GLN A 75 2.25 -5.46 -4.95
N ARG A 76 2.95 -5.29 -3.82
CA ARG A 76 2.38 -4.77 -2.57
C ARG A 76 1.92 -3.32 -2.70
N THR A 77 2.65 -2.51 -3.47
CA THR A 77 2.24 -1.14 -3.80
C THR A 77 0.94 -1.13 -4.60
N ALA A 78 0.79 -2.02 -5.60
CA ALA A 78 -0.44 -2.16 -6.38
C ALA A 78 -1.61 -2.67 -5.53
N GLU A 79 -1.37 -3.62 -4.62
CA GLU A 79 -2.37 -4.10 -3.65
C GLU A 79 -2.89 -2.93 -2.80
N LEU A 80 -1.99 -2.13 -2.21
CA LEU A 80 -2.37 -0.99 -1.38
C LEU A 80 -3.17 0.06 -2.18
N ASN A 81 -2.74 0.40 -3.39
CA ASN A 81 -3.49 1.32 -4.25
C ASN A 81 -4.89 0.80 -4.56
N THR A 82 -5.02 -0.49 -4.88
CA THR A 82 -6.33 -1.13 -5.14
C THR A 82 -7.23 -1.06 -3.90
N LEU A 83 -6.69 -1.26 -2.69
CA LEU A 83 -7.45 -1.10 -1.46
C LEU A 83 -7.94 0.35 -1.31
N ILE A 84 -7.07 1.34 -1.52
CA ILE A 84 -7.43 2.77 -1.44
C ILE A 84 -8.58 3.09 -2.42
N ASP A 85 -8.50 2.57 -3.65
CA ASP A 85 -9.55 2.75 -4.66
C ASP A 85 -10.90 2.12 -4.23
N ILE A 86 -10.86 0.96 -3.57
CA ILE A 86 -12.06 0.33 -3.01
C ILE A 86 -12.68 1.22 -1.92
N ASP A 87 -11.86 1.74 -1.00
CA ASP A 87 -12.34 2.61 0.08
C ASP A 87 -12.96 3.91 -0.44
N ASN A 88 -12.29 4.55 -1.40
CA ASN A 88 -12.81 5.74 -2.07
C ASN A 88 -14.15 5.45 -2.79
N SER A 89 -14.24 4.30 -3.48
CA SER A 89 -15.48 3.85 -4.10
C SER A 89 -16.59 3.67 -3.07
N LEU A 90 -16.31 3.03 -1.93
CA LEU A 90 -17.25 2.88 -0.83
C LEU A 90 -17.72 4.23 -0.28
N VAL A 91 -16.84 5.23 -0.15
CA VAL A 91 -17.23 6.58 0.28
C VAL A 91 -18.17 7.25 -0.72
N SER A 92 -17.88 7.14 -2.03
CA SER A 92 -18.67 7.78 -3.08
C SER A 92 -20.00 7.08 -3.40
N ASN A 93 -20.09 5.78 -3.14
CA ASN A 93 -21.22 4.94 -3.54
C ASN A 93 -22.04 4.52 -2.31
N LYS A 94 -23.30 4.94 -2.25
CA LYS A 94 -24.22 4.63 -1.15
C LYS A 94 -25.06 3.36 -1.36
N ASN A 95 -24.83 2.62 -2.44
CA ASN A 95 -25.55 1.38 -2.69
C ASN A 95 -25.09 0.28 -1.72
N ASP A 96 -26.05 -0.51 -1.26
CA ASP A 96 -25.78 -1.68 -0.41
C ASP A 96 -25.06 -2.81 -1.16
N LYS A 97 -25.12 -2.79 -2.49
CA LYS A 97 -24.54 -3.80 -3.37
C LYS A 97 -23.66 -3.19 -4.44
N ILE A 98 -22.39 -3.61 -4.48
CA ILE A 98 -21.37 -3.02 -5.33
C ILE A 98 -20.67 -4.12 -6.16
N PRO A 99 -20.55 -3.97 -7.49
CA PRO A 99 -19.75 -4.88 -8.29
C PRO A 99 -18.26 -4.64 -8.02
N LEU A 100 -17.47 -5.71 -8.02
CA LEU A 100 -16.03 -5.65 -7.84
C LEU A 100 -15.31 -6.16 -9.08
N THR A 101 -14.25 -5.48 -9.49
CA THR A 101 -13.35 -5.99 -10.53
C THR A 101 -12.58 -7.22 -10.03
N LEU A 102 -12.05 -8.06 -10.92
CA LEU A 102 -11.25 -9.22 -10.53
C LEU A 102 -10.03 -8.83 -9.68
N ALA A 103 -9.41 -7.68 -9.97
CA ALA A 103 -8.30 -7.16 -9.18
C ALA A 103 -8.74 -6.82 -7.75
N GLN A 104 -9.87 -6.13 -7.58
CA GLN A 104 -10.43 -5.80 -6.28
C GLN A 104 -10.80 -7.07 -5.50
N GLN A 105 -11.43 -8.05 -6.15
CA GLN A 105 -11.78 -9.32 -5.53
C GLN A 105 -10.54 -10.09 -5.04
N LYS A 106 -9.47 -10.10 -5.84
CA LYS A 106 -8.19 -10.72 -5.47
C LYS A 106 -7.58 -10.05 -4.24
N VAL A 107 -7.51 -8.73 -4.24
CA VAL A 107 -6.91 -7.94 -3.15
C VAL A 107 -7.72 -8.04 -1.85
N LEU A 108 -9.05 -8.14 -1.96
CA LEU A 108 -9.95 -8.42 -0.82
C LEU A 108 -9.97 -9.89 -0.39
N ASN A 109 -9.17 -10.76 -1.02
CA ASN A 109 -9.12 -12.20 -0.77
C ASN A 109 -10.51 -12.86 -0.79
N VAL A 110 -11.35 -12.46 -1.75
CA VAL A 110 -12.70 -13.02 -1.90
C VAL A 110 -12.59 -14.49 -2.29
N LYS A 111 -13.20 -15.37 -1.49
CA LYS A 111 -13.31 -16.79 -1.80
C LYS A 111 -14.23 -16.96 -3.02
N ASN A 112 -13.73 -17.62 -4.06
CA ASN A 112 -14.42 -17.86 -5.33
C ASN A 112 -14.78 -16.55 -6.08
N PRO A 113 -13.81 -15.95 -6.80
CA PRO A 113 -14.03 -14.76 -7.60
C PRO A 113 -15.22 -14.94 -8.57
N LYS A 114 -16.03 -13.90 -8.70
CA LYS A 114 -17.20 -13.85 -9.57
C LYS A 114 -16.96 -12.90 -10.73
N THR A 115 -17.79 -13.05 -11.76
CA THR A 115 -17.88 -12.13 -12.88
C THR A 115 -18.39 -10.75 -12.41
N PHE A 116 -18.15 -9.71 -13.22
CA PHE A 116 -18.38 -8.31 -12.83
C PHE A 116 -19.88 -7.95 -12.67
N ASP A 117 -20.78 -8.75 -13.22
CA ASP A 117 -22.24 -8.65 -13.04
C ASP A 117 -22.68 -9.02 -11.61
N PHE A 118 -21.87 -9.81 -10.89
CA PHE A 118 -22.14 -10.13 -9.49
C PHE A 118 -21.90 -8.91 -8.60
N ARG A 119 -22.85 -8.64 -7.70
CA ARG A 119 -22.75 -7.54 -6.74
C ARG A 119 -22.58 -8.08 -5.33
N TYR A 120 -21.54 -7.62 -4.66
CA TYR A 120 -21.23 -7.99 -3.27
C TYR A 120 -21.94 -7.05 -2.31
N GLU A 121 -22.41 -7.59 -1.19
CA GLU A 121 -22.93 -6.80 -0.07
C GLU A 121 -21.82 -5.88 0.46
N ARG A 122 -22.16 -4.61 0.68
CA ARG A 122 -21.23 -3.57 1.13
C ARG A 122 -20.51 -3.98 2.41
N ASP A 123 -21.22 -4.55 3.38
CA ASP A 123 -20.64 -4.99 4.66
C ASP A 123 -19.59 -6.09 4.49
N VAL A 124 -19.76 -6.95 3.48
CA VAL A 124 -18.77 -7.99 3.16
C VAL A 124 -17.50 -7.36 2.58
N ILE A 125 -17.65 -6.35 1.72
CA ILE A 125 -16.53 -5.58 1.16
C ILE A 125 -15.78 -4.88 2.29
N ILE A 126 -16.49 -4.18 3.18
CA ILE A 126 -15.93 -3.47 4.33
C ILE A 126 -15.17 -4.42 5.26
N LYS A 127 -15.75 -5.59 5.56
CA LYS A 127 -15.10 -6.62 6.38
C LYS A 127 -13.80 -7.12 5.75
N ASN A 128 -13.82 -7.40 4.45
CA ASN A 128 -12.63 -7.89 3.74
C ASN A 128 -11.56 -6.80 3.60
N LEU A 129 -11.96 -5.56 3.33
CA LEU A 129 -11.09 -4.38 3.31
C LEU A 129 -10.39 -4.23 4.66
N SER A 130 -11.16 -4.27 5.75
CA SER A 130 -10.64 -4.17 7.11
C SER A 130 -9.62 -5.28 7.42
N ASN A 131 -9.84 -6.50 6.94
CA ASN A 131 -8.87 -7.58 7.12
C ASN A 131 -7.61 -7.37 6.27
N ALA A 132 -7.75 -6.91 5.03
CA ALA A 132 -6.63 -6.72 4.11
C ALA A 132 -5.71 -5.57 4.55
N VAL A 133 -6.27 -4.47 5.07
CA VAL A 133 -5.51 -3.29 5.52
C VAL A 133 -4.59 -3.60 6.69
N ARG A 134 -4.89 -4.63 7.51
CA ARG A 134 -4.02 -5.06 8.64
C ARG A 134 -2.59 -5.42 8.23
N ASN A 135 -2.35 -5.72 6.96
CA ASN A 135 -0.99 -5.97 6.47
C ASN A 135 -0.12 -4.70 6.40
N PHE A 136 -0.72 -3.52 6.55
CA PHE A 136 -0.06 -2.21 6.33
C PHE A 136 0.04 -1.35 7.61
N VAL A 137 -0.53 -1.80 8.71
CA VAL A 137 -0.71 -1.04 9.96
C VAL A 137 -0.41 -1.91 11.18
N ARG A 138 -0.02 -1.29 12.29
CA ARG A 138 0.25 -1.96 13.57
C ARG A 138 -0.81 -1.66 14.62
#